data_AF-A0A6P0Z7A8-F1
#
_entry.id   AF-A0A6P0Z7A8-F1
#
_cell.length_a   1.000
_cell.length_b   1.000
_cell.length_c   1.000
_cell.angle_alpha   90.00
_cell.angle_beta   90.00
_cell.angle_gamma   90.00
#
_symmetry.space_group_name_H-M   'P 1'
#
loop_
_entity.id
_entity.type
_entity.pdbx_description
1 polymer ?
#
loop_
_entity_poly.entity_id
_entity_poly.type
_entity_poly.pdbx_seq_one_letter_code
_entity_poly.pdbx_strand_id
1 'polypeptide(L)' 'MTASKLPICITLGTRPEAIKLAPVIQKFRECGIFETRVILT' A
#
# COMPACT_ATOMS: atom_id res chain seq x y z
N MET A 1 18.84 14.73 7.87
CA MET A 1 18.79 13.96 6.61
C MET A 1 17.46 13.24 6.56
N THR A 2 16.52 13.70 5.74
CA THR A 2 15.26 12.97 5.53
C THR A 2 15.56 11.78 4.63
N ALA A 3 15.49 10.57 5.18
CA ALA A 3 15.57 9.36 4.37
C ALA A 3 14.42 9.37 3.36
N SER A 4 14.75 9.19 2.08
CA SER A 4 13.73 9.09 1.03
C SER A 4 12.86 7.86 1.30
N LYS A 5 11.53 8.00 1.19
CA LYS A 5 10.60 6.89 1.38
C LYS A 5 10.73 5.88 0.24
N LEU A 6 10.56 4.60 0.54
CA LEU A 6 10.58 3.54 -0.47
C LEU A 6 9.25 3.50 -1.22
N PRO A 7 9.22 3.74 -2.54
CA PRO A 7 7.98 3.67 -3.32
C PRO A 7 7.54 2.22 -3.51
N ILE A 8 6.26 1.95 -3.25
CA ILE A 8 5.65 0.64 -3.47
C ILE A 8 4.28 0.79 -4.15
N CYS A 9 3.86 -0.24 -4.88
CA CYS A 9 2.56 -0.31 -5.51
C CYS A 9 1.85 -1.60 -5.11
N ILE A 10 0.60 -1.50 -4.67
CA ILE A 10 -0.29 -2.62 -4.38
C ILE A 10 -1.41 -2.60 -5.43
N THR A 11 -1.44 -3.61 -6.30
CA THR A 11 -2.47 -3.78 -7.33
C THR A 11 -3.52 -4.77 -6.86
N LEU A 12 -4.79 -4.46 -7.07
CA LEU A 12 -5.90 -5.39 -6.82
C LEU A 12 -7.05 -5.14 -7.79
N GLY A 13 -7.77 -6.19 -8.19
CA GLY A 13 -8.85 -6.09 -9.18
C GLY A 13 -10.16 -6.72 -8.75
N THR A 14 -10.19 -7.40 -7.61
CA THR A 14 -11.39 -8.13 -7.16
C THR A 14 -11.79 -7.79 -5.73
N ARG A 15 -13.07 -8.01 -5.42
CA ARG A 15 -13.60 -7.83 -4.07
C ARG A 15 -12.86 -8.69 -3.02
N PRO A 16 -12.57 -9.99 -3.23
CA PRO A 16 -11.80 -10.78 -2.27
C PRO A 16 -10.40 -10.24 -2.01
N GLU A 17 -9.72 -9.69 -3.02
CA GLU A 17 -8.40 -9.06 -2.86
C GLU A 17 -8.50 -7.78 -2.02
N ALA A 18 -9.49 -6.93 -2.28
CA ALA A 18 -9.72 -5.71 -1.50
C ALA A 18 -9.97 -6.02 -0.01
N ILE A 19 -10.80 -7.03 0.29
CA ILE A 19 -11.08 -7.47 1.66
C ILE A 19 -9.80 -7.95 2.34
N LYS A 20 -9.01 -8.77 1.65
CA LYS A 20 -7.77 -9.35 2.20
C LYS A 20 -6.64 -8.33 2.37
N LEU A 21 -6.51 -7.38 1.44
CA LEU A 21 -5.39 -6.44 1.39
C LEU A 21 -5.65 -5.13 2.16
N ALA A 22 -6.91 -4.81 2.51
CA ALA A 22 -7.25 -3.65 3.32
C ALA A 22 -6.34 -3.44 4.56
N PRO A 23 -6.14 -4.44 5.45
CA PRO A 23 -5.27 -4.26 6.63
C PRO A 23 -3.79 -4.07 6.25
N VAL A 24 -3.32 -4.69 5.17
CA VAL A 24 -1.94 -4.54 4.69
C VAL A 24 -1.71 -3.13 4.15
N ILE A 25 -2.61 -2.64 3.29
CA ILE A 25 -2.57 -1.27 2.74
C ILE A 25 -2.57 -0.24 3.88
N GLN A 26 -3.38 -0.45 4.93
CA GLN A 26 -3.40 0.42 6.10
C GLN A 26 -2.03 0.46 6.79
N LYS A 27 -1.42 -0.69 7.07
CA LYS A 27 -0.10 -0.75 7.72
C LYS A 27 1.01 -0.11 6.89
N PHE A 28 0.97 -0.26 5.58
CA PHE A 28 1.92 0.39 4.68
C PHE A 28 1.73 1.91 4.60
N ARG A 29 0.51 2.42 4.74
CA ARG A 29 0.24 3.87 4.84
C ARG A 29 0.66 4.47 6.18
N GLU A 30 0.51 3.71 7.27
CA GLU A 30 0.95 4.10 8.62
C GLU A 30 2.48 4.06 8.76
N CYS A 31 3.15 3.22 7.97
CA CYS A 31 4.60 3.10 8.01
C CYS A 31 5.28 4.28 7.31
N GLY A 32 5.95 5.14 8.07
CA GLY A 32 6.68 6.32 7.55
C GLY A 32 7.84 6.01 6.61
N ILE A 33 8.20 4.73 6.44
CA ILE A 33 9.27 4.25 5.57
C ILE A 33 8.81 4.17 4.11
N PHE A 34 7.52 3.90 3.86
CA PHE A 34 7.00 3.62 2.51
C PHE A 34 6.20 4.78 1.94
N GLU A 35 6.32 4.97 0.63
CA GLU A 35 5.38 5.75 -0.18
C GLU A 35 4.43 4.77 -0.88
N THR A 36 3.25 4.60 -0.30
CA THR A 36 2.31 3.53 -0.70
C THR A 36 1.32 4.01 -1.75
N ARG A 37 1.32 3.39 -2.93
CA ARG A 37 0.31 3.59 -3.99
C ARG A 37 -0.56 2.35 -4.16
N VAL A 38 -1.84 2.55 -4.44
CA VAL A 38 -2.79 1.46 -4.68
C VAL A 38 -3.42 1.66 -6.06
N ILE A 39 -3.38 0.62 -6.89
CA ILE A 39 -4.02 0.62 -8.23
C ILE A 39 -5.15 -0.40 -8.22
N LEU A 40 -6.31 0.04 -8.71
CA LEU A 40 -7.49 -0.79 -8.92
C LEU A 40 -7.59 -1.13 -10.41
N THR A 41 -7.77 -2.41 -10.74
CA THR A 41 -7.87 -2.91 -12.12
C THR A 41 -9.21 -3.55 -12.42
#